data_AF-A0A961RLK2-F1
#
_entry.id   AF-A0A961RLK2-F1
#
_cell.length_a   1.000
_cell.length_b   1.000
_cell.length_c   1.000
_cell.angle_alpha   90.00
_cell.angle_beta   90.00
_cell.angle_gamma   90.00
#
_symmetry.space_group_name_H-M   'P 1'
#
loop_
_entity.id
_entity.type
_entity.pdbx_description
1 polymer ?
#
loop_
_entity_poly.entity_id
_entity_poly.type
_entity_poly.pdbx_seq_one_letter_code
_entity_poly.pdbx_strand_id
1 'polypeptide(L)'
;RASRAWGRFKLAAVSSFAFVEAMGPAYVARLLRDALRLKGAAGKREPKPRFFPEPDLAARIEAAGNVLRAMGLTRGFARIVLLAGHGASVVNNPHASGLQCGACGGHSGEVNARLLAGLLNDPAVREGLAHTGIAIPADTLFVAALHDTTTDAVTLYDGDSDTARHAGDLEKVAGWLQRAGRIARAERALRLPRADGEAGLPARARDWSQTRPEWGLAGCRAFIAAPRTRTAGRDLAGQAFLHDYDWRRDSANGFAVLELIMTAPVVVASWISLQYYGSTVAPQVFGAGNKLLHNVVGGIGVVEGNGGLLRGGLPWQSVHDGERFVHEPLRLSVMIEAPREAMSQVLRKHEAVRALFDNRWLHLIALDDSGKPGWRYSGDLEWESWA
;
A
#
# COMPACT_ATOMS: atom_id res chain seq x y z
N ARG A 1 -27.21 -7.56 -20.29
CA ARG A 1 -28.19 -6.44 -20.28
C ARG A 1 -29.17 -6.57 -19.10
N ALA A 2 -29.69 -7.78 -18.82
CA ALA A 2 -30.55 -8.06 -17.67
C ALA A 2 -29.95 -7.68 -16.30
N SER A 3 -28.68 -7.99 -16.01
CA SER A 3 -28.04 -7.61 -14.74
C SER A 3 -27.99 -6.09 -14.51
N ARG A 4 -27.72 -5.32 -15.56
CA ARG A 4 -27.72 -3.84 -15.54
C ARG A 4 -29.13 -3.25 -15.42
N ALA A 5 -30.14 -3.91 -15.96
CA ALA A 5 -31.54 -3.49 -15.81
C ALA A 5 -32.05 -3.78 -14.39
N TRP A 6 -31.73 -4.97 -13.86
CA TRP A 6 -32.05 -5.38 -12.49
C TRP A 6 -31.38 -4.48 -11.44
N GLY A 7 -30.10 -4.14 -11.64
CA GLY A 7 -29.39 -3.20 -10.76
C GLY A 7 -30.03 -1.81 -10.74
N ARG A 8 -30.47 -1.30 -11.90
CA ARG A 8 -31.18 -0.02 -12.00
C ARG A 8 -32.56 -0.05 -11.33
N PHE A 9 -33.31 -1.14 -11.50
CA PHE A 9 -34.60 -1.32 -10.81
C PHE A 9 -34.44 -1.35 -9.29
N LYS A 10 -33.43 -2.05 -8.76
CA LYS A 10 -33.15 -2.10 -7.32
C LYS A 10 -32.83 -0.71 -6.73
N LEU A 11 -32.17 0.16 -7.50
CA LEU A 11 -31.64 1.45 -7.05
C LEU A 11 -32.51 2.66 -7.43
N ALA A 12 -33.58 2.46 -8.22
CA ALA A 12 -34.45 3.55 -8.62
C ALA A 12 -35.34 4.02 -7.45
N ALA A 13 -35.52 5.33 -7.32
CA ALA A 13 -36.24 5.96 -6.22
C ALA A 13 -37.66 5.39 -6.03
N VAL A 14 -38.36 5.13 -7.13
CA VAL A 14 -39.75 4.61 -7.15
C VAL A 14 -39.88 3.12 -6.83
N SER A 15 -38.85 2.31 -7.02
CA SER A 15 -38.91 0.85 -6.84
C SER A 15 -38.04 0.32 -5.71
N SER A 16 -37.14 1.15 -5.16
CA SER A 16 -36.22 0.74 -4.10
C SER A 16 -36.93 0.25 -2.83
N PHE A 17 -37.96 0.95 -2.36
CA PHE A 17 -38.73 0.55 -1.16
C PHE A 17 -39.51 -0.74 -1.39
N ALA A 18 -40.31 -0.82 -2.46
CA ALA A 18 -41.06 -2.03 -2.80
C ALA A 18 -40.14 -3.23 -3.05
N PHE A 19 -38.97 -3.01 -3.64
CA PHE A 19 -37.96 -4.04 -3.82
C PHE A 19 -37.41 -4.52 -2.48
N VAL A 20 -37.05 -3.62 -1.56
CA VAL A 20 -36.55 -3.99 -0.23
C VAL A 20 -37.62 -4.72 0.58
N GLU A 21 -38.88 -4.31 0.49
CA GLU A 21 -40.00 -4.95 1.17
C GLU A 21 -40.25 -6.38 0.66
N ALA A 22 -40.32 -6.56 -0.67
CA ALA A 22 -40.59 -7.86 -1.28
C ALA A 22 -39.39 -8.82 -1.24
N MET A 23 -38.18 -8.31 -1.49
CA MET A 23 -36.95 -9.14 -1.57
C MET A 23 -36.15 -9.16 -0.27
N GLY A 24 -36.51 -8.35 0.73
CA GLY A 24 -35.87 -8.28 2.04
C GLY A 24 -35.78 -9.64 2.74
N PRO A 25 -36.86 -10.43 2.83
CA PRO A 25 -36.82 -11.77 3.41
C PRO A 25 -35.81 -12.70 2.75
N ALA A 26 -35.65 -12.63 1.42
CA ALA A 26 -34.64 -13.42 0.70
C ALA A 26 -33.20 -13.02 1.06
N TYR A 27 -32.98 -11.79 1.52
CA TYR A 27 -31.68 -11.35 2.03
C TYR A 27 -31.37 -11.90 3.43
N VAL A 28 -32.36 -12.36 4.22
CA VAL A 28 -32.12 -12.97 5.54
C VAL A 28 -31.27 -14.23 5.40
N ALA A 29 -31.59 -15.11 4.44
CA ALA A 29 -30.79 -16.30 4.17
C ALA A 29 -29.35 -15.95 3.76
N ARG A 30 -29.17 -14.85 3.02
CA ARG A 30 -27.84 -14.34 2.64
C ARG A 30 -27.09 -13.81 3.86
N LEU A 31 -27.74 -13.00 4.69
CA LEU A 31 -27.17 -12.44 5.93
C LEU A 31 -26.78 -13.55 6.91
N LEU A 32 -27.62 -14.57 7.09
CA LEU A 32 -27.29 -15.73 7.92
C LEU A 32 -26.09 -16.49 7.36
N ARG A 33 -26.02 -16.71 6.05
CA ARG A 33 -24.87 -17.37 5.41
C ARG A 33 -23.57 -16.57 5.58
N ASP A 34 -23.64 -15.25 5.42
CA ASP A 34 -22.50 -14.35 5.56
C ASP A 34 -22.07 -14.24 7.04
N ALA A 35 -23.03 -14.16 7.97
CA ALA A 35 -22.78 -14.14 9.42
C ALA A 35 -22.18 -15.45 9.94
N LEU A 36 -22.67 -16.59 9.43
CA LEU A 36 -22.11 -17.92 9.71
C LEU A 36 -20.85 -18.22 8.89
N ARG A 37 -20.38 -17.28 8.05
CA ARG A 37 -19.13 -17.37 7.28
C ARG A 37 -19.07 -18.61 6.37
N LEU A 38 -20.21 -19.11 5.92
CA LEU A 38 -20.34 -20.36 5.15
C LEU A 38 -19.85 -20.24 3.70
N LYS A 39 -19.52 -19.03 3.24
CA LYS A 39 -18.97 -18.79 1.90
C LYS A 39 -17.44 -18.74 1.94
N GLY A 40 -16.81 -19.71 1.30
CA GLY A 40 -15.37 -19.67 1.02
C GLY A 40 -15.03 -18.50 0.08
N ALA A 41 -13.83 -17.93 0.23
CA ALA A 41 -13.28 -17.03 -0.78
C ALA A 41 -12.82 -17.86 -1.98
N ALA A 42 -13.76 -18.26 -2.83
CA ALA A 42 -13.40 -18.57 -4.20
C ALA A 42 -13.07 -17.22 -4.87
N GLY A 43 -11.79 -16.83 -4.83
CA GLY A 43 -11.31 -15.71 -5.63
C GLY A 43 -11.56 -16.04 -7.10
N LYS A 44 -12.33 -15.20 -7.79
CA LYS A 44 -12.42 -15.33 -9.25
C LYS A 44 -11.04 -15.05 -9.80
N ARG A 45 -10.48 -16.00 -10.55
CA ARG A 45 -9.19 -15.80 -11.22
C ARG A 45 -9.39 -14.72 -12.28
N GLU A 46 -8.89 -13.53 -12.00
CA GLU A 46 -8.99 -12.41 -12.93
C GLU A 46 -8.04 -12.61 -14.11
N PRO A 47 -8.46 -12.23 -15.34
CA PRO A 47 -7.61 -12.39 -16.51
C PRO A 47 -6.29 -11.63 -16.35
N LYS A 48 -5.25 -12.10 -17.05
CA LYS A 48 -3.95 -11.43 -17.10
C LYS A 48 -4.11 -10.02 -17.68
N PRO A 49 -3.68 -8.95 -16.99
CA PRO A 49 -3.76 -7.59 -17.50
C PRO A 49 -2.83 -7.41 -18.70
N ARG A 50 -3.17 -6.46 -19.57
CA ARG A 50 -2.39 -6.07 -20.74
C ARG A 50 -2.42 -4.54 -20.88
N PHE A 51 -1.38 -3.98 -21.45
CA PHE A 51 -1.36 -2.57 -21.80
C PHE A 51 -2.37 -2.30 -22.93
N PHE A 52 -3.05 -1.14 -22.86
CA PHE A 52 -3.92 -0.67 -23.93
C PHE A 52 -3.91 0.87 -24.00
N PRO A 53 -3.45 1.48 -25.11
CA PRO A 53 -2.75 0.84 -26.23
C PRO A 53 -1.43 0.18 -25.76
N GLU A 54 -0.94 -0.80 -26.51
CA GLU A 54 0.35 -1.42 -26.20
C GLU A 54 1.48 -0.44 -26.55
N PRO A 55 2.41 -0.13 -25.61
CA PRO A 55 3.57 0.70 -25.92
C PRO A 55 4.48 -0.01 -26.90
N ASP A 56 5.19 0.76 -27.72
CA ASP A 56 6.21 0.19 -28.60
C ASP A 56 7.34 -0.48 -27.80
N LEU A 57 8.21 -1.22 -28.51
CA LEU A 57 9.29 -1.95 -27.86
C LEU A 57 10.30 -1.01 -27.16
N ALA A 58 10.59 0.15 -27.73
CA ALA A 58 11.55 1.09 -27.15
C ALA A 58 11.03 1.64 -25.81
N ALA A 59 9.77 2.07 -25.76
CA ALA A 59 9.11 2.54 -24.55
C ALA A 59 9.05 1.44 -23.47
N ARG A 60 8.83 0.18 -23.86
CA ARG A 60 8.85 -0.97 -22.96
C ARG A 60 10.23 -1.23 -22.35
N ILE A 61 11.29 -1.19 -23.16
CA ILE A 61 12.68 -1.34 -22.70
C ILE A 61 13.05 -0.20 -21.76
N GLU A 62 12.71 1.04 -22.12
CA GLU A 62 12.95 2.21 -21.29
C GLU A 62 12.24 2.10 -19.93
N ALA A 63 10.94 1.80 -19.94
CA ALA A 63 10.15 1.64 -18.71
C ALA A 63 10.72 0.55 -17.80
N ALA A 64 11.06 -0.62 -18.37
CA ALA A 64 11.67 -1.71 -17.62
C ALA A 64 13.03 -1.31 -17.02
N GLY A 65 13.87 -0.63 -17.79
CA GLY A 65 15.18 -0.16 -17.33
C GLY A 65 15.06 0.87 -16.22
N ASN A 66 14.14 1.82 -16.36
CA ASN A 66 13.88 2.85 -15.36
C ASN A 66 13.40 2.24 -14.03
N VAL A 67 12.48 1.27 -14.09
CA VAL A 67 11.99 0.58 -12.89
C VAL A 67 13.10 -0.22 -12.20
N LEU A 68 13.90 -1.00 -12.95
CA LEU A 68 15.01 -1.76 -12.39
C LEU A 68 16.08 -0.87 -11.75
N ARG A 69 16.43 0.26 -12.39
CA ARG A 69 17.36 1.25 -11.83
C ARG A 69 16.82 1.93 -10.59
N ALA A 70 15.54 2.31 -10.59
CA ALA A 70 14.88 2.91 -9.43
C ALA A 70 14.84 1.96 -8.22
N MET A 71 14.70 0.65 -8.44
CA MET A 71 14.79 -0.37 -7.39
C MET A 71 16.24 -0.73 -6.98
N GLY A 72 17.25 -0.21 -7.70
CA GLY A 72 18.64 -0.65 -7.52
C GLY A 72 18.91 -2.10 -7.94
N LEU A 73 17.94 -2.75 -8.61
CA LEU A 73 17.98 -4.15 -9.04
C LEU A 73 18.49 -4.25 -10.48
N THR A 74 19.77 -3.93 -10.70
CA THR A 74 20.40 -3.96 -12.02
C THR A 74 21.36 -5.13 -12.21
N ARG A 75 21.67 -5.86 -11.14
CA ARG A 75 22.59 -7.02 -11.11
C ARG A 75 22.22 -7.94 -9.96
N GLY A 76 22.78 -9.16 -9.96
CA GLY A 76 22.57 -10.12 -8.87
C GLY A 76 21.15 -10.68 -8.80
N PHE A 77 20.50 -10.83 -9.96
CA PHE A 77 19.16 -11.39 -10.05
C PHE A 77 19.10 -12.80 -9.46
N ALA A 78 18.09 -13.04 -8.63
CA ALA A 78 17.76 -14.37 -8.13
C ALA A 78 16.95 -15.15 -9.16
N ARG A 79 16.89 -16.48 -9.00
CA ARG A 79 16.05 -17.35 -9.85
C ARG A 79 14.57 -16.97 -9.84
N ILE A 80 14.06 -16.52 -8.69
CA ILE A 80 12.72 -15.92 -8.56
C ILE A 80 12.88 -14.48 -8.08
N VAL A 81 12.27 -13.54 -8.79
CA VAL A 81 12.09 -12.16 -8.34
C VAL A 81 10.60 -11.91 -8.13
N LEU A 82 10.19 -11.69 -6.88
CA LEU A 82 8.80 -11.44 -6.54
C LEU A 82 8.49 -9.93 -6.63
N LEU A 83 7.50 -9.57 -7.43
CA LEU A 83 6.95 -8.22 -7.51
C LEU A 83 5.60 -8.23 -6.80
N ALA A 84 5.58 -7.79 -5.54
CA ALA A 84 4.38 -7.81 -4.72
C ALA A 84 3.68 -6.45 -4.74
N GLY A 85 2.48 -6.41 -5.30
CA GLY A 85 1.51 -5.37 -4.98
C GLY A 85 0.84 -5.70 -3.63
N HIS A 86 0.14 -4.73 -3.07
CA HIS A 86 -0.68 -4.95 -1.88
C HIS A 86 -2.11 -4.45 -2.08
N GLY A 87 -3.02 -4.97 -1.28
CA GLY A 87 -4.42 -4.56 -1.22
C GLY A 87 -5.07 -5.14 0.03
N ALA A 88 -6.36 -4.85 0.23
CA ALA A 88 -7.09 -5.30 1.39
C ALA A 88 -8.40 -5.99 1.00
N SER A 89 -8.71 -7.12 1.63
CA SER A 89 -10.04 -7.72 1.56
C SER A 89 -10.91 -7.21 2.70
N VAL A 90 -11.96 -6.45 2.37
CA VAL A 90 -12.96 -6.00 3.34
C VAL A 90 -14.37 -6.10 2.78
N VAL A 91 -15.33 -6.32 3.68
CA VAL A 91 -16.76 -6.31 3.37
C VAL A 91 -17.45 -5.19 4.13
N ASN A 92 -18.50 -4.61 3.53
CA ASN A 92 -19.34 -3.59 4.16
C ASN A 92 -18.54 -2.41 4.78
N ASN A 93 -17.54 -1.91 4.07
CA ASN A 93 -16.67 -0.85 4.57
C ASN A 93 -16.66 0.36 3.63
N PRO A 94 -17.32 1.48 3.99
CA PRO A 94 -17.28 2.73 3.21
C PRO A 94 -15.88 3.28 2.95
N HIS A 95 -14.91 2.91 3.80
CA HIS A 95 -13.53 3.38 3.77
C HIS A 95 -12.58 2.34 3.17
N ALA A 96 -13.10 1.40 2.35
CA ALA A 96 -12.29 0.32 1.77
C ALA A 96 -11.09 0.84 0.97
N SER A 97 -11.25 1.94 0.22
CA SER A 97 -10.16 2.56 -0.55
C SER A 97 -9.00 3.03 0.33
N GLY A 98 -9.27 3.47 1.57
CA GLY A 98 -8.24 3.86 2.54
C GLY A 98 -7.42 2.68 3.10
N LEU A 99 -7.87 1.45 2.87
CA LEU A 99 -7.12 0.22 3.20
C LEU A 99 -6.38 -0.36 1.99
N GLN A 100 -6.68 0.12 0.78
CA GLN A 100 -5.96 -0.25 -0.43
C GLN A 100 -4.66 0.57 -0.56
N CYS A 101 -3.94 0.38 -1.67
CA CYS A 101 -2.71 1.10 -1.91
C CYS A 101 -2.97 2.58 -2.24
N GLY A 102 -2.47 3.48 -1.40
CA GLY A 102 -2.53 4.92 -1.63
C GLY A 102 -1.80 5.36 -2.90
N ALA A 103 -0.67 4.73 -3.23
CA ALA A 103 0.05 4.98 -4.49
C ALA A 103 -0.70 4.46 -5.73
N CYS A 104 -1.66 3.55 -5.56
CA CYS A 104 -2.53 3.05 -6.63
C CYS A 104 -3.91 3.72 -6.61
N GLY A 105 -4.05 4.88 -5.97
CA GLY A 105 -5.31 5.63 -5.93
C GLY A 105 -6.42 4.95 -5.14
N GLY A 106 -6.09 4.13 -4.14
CA GLY A 106 -7.08 3.40 -3.36
C GLY A 106 -7.56 2.10 -4.02
N HIS A 107 -6.73 1.51 -4.89
CA HIS A 107 -6.93 0.19 -5.52
C HIS A 107 -5.84 -0.81 -5.11
N SER A 108 -6.06 -2.09 -5.40
CA SER A 108 -5.04 -3.13 -5.25
C SER A 108 -3.86 -2.86 -6.19
N GLY A 109 -2.65 -3.19 -5.76
CA GLY A 109 -1.43 -3.09 -6.57
C GLY A 109 -1.24 -4.24 -7.57
N GLU A 110 -2.18 -5.17 -7.68
CA GLU A 110 -1.99 -6.42 -8.44
C GLU A 110 -1.79 -6.18 -9.94
N VAL A 111 -2.50 -5.22 -10.53
CA VAL A 111 -2.41 -4.93 -11.96
C VAL A 111 -1.01 -4.44 -12.31
N ASN A 112 -0.46 -3.52 -11.52
CA ASN A 112 0.88 -2.98 -11.72
C ASN A 112 1.96 -4.06 -11.56
N ALA A 113 1.85 -4.89 -10.52
CA ALA A 113 2.76 -6.00 -10.31
C ALA A 113 2.75 -7.02 -11.47
N ARG A 114 1.57 -7.39 -11.95
CA ARG A 114 1.38 -8.34 -13.06
C ARG A 114 1.86 -7.79 -14.40
N LEU A 115 1.59 -6.51 -14.69
CA LEU A 115 2.10 -5.85 -15.88
C LEU A 115 3.63 -5.77 -15.88
N LEU A 116 4.23 -5.38 -14.75
CA LEU A 116 5.69 -5.30 -14.63
C LEU A 116 6.37 -6.67 -14.71
N ALA A 117 5.81 -7.69 -14.06
CA ALA A 117 6.34 -9.06 -14.18
C ALA A 117 6.26 -9.57 -15.63
N GLY A 118 5.14 -9.31 -16.33
CA GLY A 118 5.00 -9.62 -17.74
C GLY A 118 6.02 -8.90 -18.61
N LEU A 119 6.22 -7.60 -18.38
CA LEU A 119 7.20 -6.77 -19.09
C LEU A 119 8.63 -7.29 -18.90
N LEU A 120 9.00 -7.64 -17.66
CA LEU A 120 10.35 -8.11 -17.33
C LEU A 120 10.61 -9.57 -17.72
N ASN A 121 9.56 -10.34 -18.06
CA ASN A 121 9.68 -11.69 -18.62
C ASN A 121 9.65 -11.71 -20.16
N ASP A 122 9.38 -10.59 -20.82
CA ASP A 122 9.37 -10.50 -22.28
C ASP A 122 10.81 -10.64 -22.85
N PRO A 123 11.07 -11.65 -23.71
CA PRO A 123 12.39 -11.86 -24.30
C PRO A 123 12.94 -10.65 -25.07
N ALA A 124 12.09 -9.93 -25.82
CA ALA A 124 12.52 -8.78 -26.61
C ALA A 124 12.91 -7.60 -25.71
N VAL A 125 12.19 -7.43 -24.59
CA VAL A 125 12.54 -6.43 -23.58
C VAL A 125 13.85 -6.79 -22.90
N ARG A 126 14.07 -8.07 -22.54
CA ARG A 126 15.33 -8.53 -21.93
C ARG A 126 16.53 -8.35 -22.85
N GLU A 127 16.39 -8.61 -24.14
CA GLU A 127 17.41 -8.37 -25.15
C GLU A 127 17.76 -6.87 -25.23
N GLY A 128 16.74 -6.00 -25.32
CA GLY A 128 16.92 -4.56 -25.28
C GLY A 128 17.60 -4.06 -23.99
N LEU A 129 17.21 -4.59 -22.83
CA LEU A 129 17.81 -4.25 -21.54
C LEU A 129 19.30 -4.60 -21.48
N ALA A 130 19.71 -5.73 -22.05
CA ALA A 130 21.11 -6.14 -22.10
C ALA A 130 21.98 -5.11 -22.83
N HIS A 131 21.48 -4.52 -23.92
CA HIS A 131 22.15 -3.41 -24.63
C HIS A 131 22.27 -2.14 -23.78
N THR A 132 21.42 -1.97 -22.76
CA THR A 132 21.49 -0.85 -21.80
C THR A 132 22.26 -1.17 -20.52
N GLY A 133 22.98 -2.31 -20.49
CA GLY A 133 23.83 -2.74 -19.39
C GLY A 133 23.11 -3.51 -18.28
N ILE A 134 21.88 -3.96 -18.49
CA ILE A 134 21.11 -4.76 -17.53
C ILE A 134 20.88 -6.16 -18.11
N ALA A 135 21.75 -7.11 -17.76
CA ALA A 135 21.62 -8.49 -18.17
C ALA A 135 20.83 -9.30 -17.14
N ILE A 136 19.62 -9.72 -17.52
CA ILE A 136 18.77 -10.61 -16.71
C ILE A 136 19.08 -12.06 -17.09
N PRO A 137 19.51 -12.93 -16.14
CA PRO A 137 19.76 -14.35 -16.41
C PRO A 137 18.55 -15.07 -17.01
N ALA A 138 18.80 -16.02 -17.92
CA ALA A 138 17.74 -16.80 -18.58
C ALA A 138 16.94 -17.66 -17.60
N ASP A 139 17.50 -18.00 -16.44
CA ASP A 139 16.84 -18.74 -15.37
C ASP A 139 16.20 -17.83 -14.30
N THR A 140 16.19 -16.51 -14.49
CA THR A 140 15.42 -15.57 -13.66
C THR A 140 13.98 -15.49 -14.14
N LEU A 141 13.04 -15.74 -13.24
CA LEU A 141 11.61 -15.57 -13.44
C LEU A 141 11.06 -14.46 -12.54
N PHE A 142 10.46 -13.43 -13.13
CA PHE A 142 9.69 -12.44 -12.39
C PHE A 142 8.28 -12.96 -12.15
N VAL A 143 7.82 -12.92 -10.90
CA VAL A 143 6.51 -13.42 -10.50
C VAL A 143 5.77 -12.30 -9.81
N ALA A 144 4.57 -11.99 -10.28
CA ALA A 144 3.71 -11.04 -9.61
C ALA A 144 3.04 -11.69 -8.40
N ALA A 145 2.81 -10.89 -7.36
CA ALA A 145 2.06 -11.30 -6.20
C ALA A 145 1.16 -10.17 -5.68
N LEU A 146 0.13 -10.56 -4.92
CA LEU A 146 -0.72 -9.64 -4.16
C LEU A 146 -0.71 -10.05 -2.70
N HIS A 147 -0.20 -9.18 -1.84
CA HIS A 147 -0.35 -9.28 -0.39
C HIS A 147 -1.68 -8.65 0.04
N ASP A 148 -2.57 -9.47 0.58
CA ASP A 148 -3.79 -9.00 1.25
C ASP A 148 -3.44 -8.59 2.69
N THR A 149 -3.39 -7.29 2.95
CA THR A 149 -2.95 -6.72 4.24
C THR A 149 -3.88 -7.07 5.39
N THR A 150 -5.17 -7.29 5.12
CA THR A 150 -6.12 -7.67 6.16
C THR A 150 -5.85 -9.10 6.65
N THR A 151 -5.45 -10.00 5.75
CA THR A 151 -5.29 -11.44 6.04
C THR A 151 -3.85 -11.95 6.08
N ASP A 152 -2.89 -11.16 5.61
CA ASP A 152 -1.52 -11.56 5.28
C ASP A 152 -1.40 -12.80 4.39
N ALA A 153 -2.41 -13.07 3.58
CA ALA A 153 -2.29 -14.02 2.48
C ALA A 153 -1.55 -13.35 1.33
N VAL A 154 -0.62 -14.08 0.71
CA VAL A 154 0.06 -13.63 -0.51
C VAL A 154 -0.33 -14.56 -1.65
N THR A 155 -1.05 -14.01 -2.62
CA THR A 155 -1.44 -14.72 -3.84
C THR A 155 -0.32 -14.58 -4.86
N LEU A 156 0.22 -15.70 -5.34
CA LEU A 156 1.14 -15.72 -6.47
C LEU A 156 0.34 -15.79 -7.78
N TYR A 157 0.68 -14.94 -8.74
CA TYR A 157 0.14 -15.00 -10.11
C TYR A 157 1.09 -15.78 -11.03
N ASP A 158 1.50 -16.95 -10.56
CA ASP A 158 2.40 -17.86 -11.26
C ASP A 158 1.82 -18.37 -12.60
N GLY A 159 0.50 -18.47 -12.71
CA GLY A 159 -0.17 -18.80 -13.98
C GLY A 159 -0.13 -17.72 -15.06
N ASP A 160 0.48 -16.56 -14.81
CA ASP A 160 0.67 -15.52 -15.84
C ASP A 160 1.93 -15.79 -16.71
N SER A 161 2.78 -16.74 -16.34
CA SER A 161 4.03 -17.09 -17.05
C SER A 161 4.26 -18.60 -17.10
N ASP A 162 5.22 -19.07 -17.90
CA ASP A 162 5.69 -20.46 -17.85
C ASP A 162 6.58 -20.66 -16.60
N THR A 163 6.21 -21.60 -15.75
CA THR A 163 6.84 -21.87 -14.45
C THR A 163 7.44 -23.26 -14.35
N ALA A 164 7.47 -24.03 -15.45
CA ALA A 164 7.89 -25.43 -15.43
C ALA A 164 9.30 -25.63 -14.85
N ARG A 165 10.23 -24.68 -15.11
CA ARG A 165 11.63 -24.73 -14.62
C ARG A 165 11.81 -24.23 -13.18
N HIS A 166 10.76 -23.73 -12.56
CA HIS A 166 10.80 -23.02 -11.28
C HIS A 166 9.80 -23.56 -10.25
N ALA A 167 9.10 -24.66 -10.54
CA ALA A 167 8.07 -25.21 -9.66
C ALA A 167 8.55 -25.42 -8.21
N GLY A 168 9.72 -26.03 -8.03
CA GLY A 168 10.31 -26.23 -6.70
C GLY A 168 10.77 -24.93 -6.02
N ASP A 169 11.15 -23.91 -6.78
CA ASP A 169 11.50 -22.59 -6.24
C ASP A 169 10.22 -21.86 -5.77
N LEU A 170 9.14 -21.94 -6.55
CA LEU A 170 7.84 -21.36 -6.21
C LEU A 170 7.20 -22.01 -4.97
N GLU A 171 7.33 -23.33 -4.82
CA GLU A 171 6.85 -24.04 -3.63
C GLU A 171 7.56 -23.54 -2.36
N LYS A 172 8.89 -23.36 -2.43
CA LYS A 172 9.66 -22.79 -1.32
C LYS A 172 9.23 -21.36 -1.00
N VAL A 173 9.06 -20.52 -2.02
CA VAL A 173 8.58 -19.14 -1.87
C VAL A 173 7.20 -19.11 -1.22
N ALA A 174 6.26 -19.93 -1.68
CA ALA A 174 4.93 -20.05 -1.08
C ALA A 174 5.01 -20.45 0.40
N GLY A 175 5.87 -21.41 0.75
CA GLY A 175 6.12 -21.79 2.14
C GLY A 175 6.74 -20.68 3.01
N TRP A 176 7.66 -19.87 2.47
CA TRP A 176 8.18 -18.69 3.17
C TRP A 176 7.11 -17.63 3.40
N LEU A 177 6.31 -17.31 2.38
CA LEU A 177 5.24 -16.31 2.47
C LEU A 177 4.16 -16.73 3.47
N GLN A 178 3.77 -18.00 3.50
CA GLN A 178 2.82 -18.51 4.50
C GLN A 178 3.33 -18.37 5.94
N ARG A 179 4.63 -18.61 6.18
CA ARG A 179 5.25 -18.42 7.50
C ARG A 179 5.32 -16.94 7.87
N ALA A 180 5.76 -16.08 6.95
CA ALA A 180 5.81 -14.64 7.15
C ALA A 180 4.42 -14.08 7.48
N GLY A 181 3.38 -14.52 6.77
CA GLY A 181 2.00 -14.10 7.03
C GLY A 181 1.47 -14.56 8.39
N ARG A 182 1.85 -15.74 8.88
CA ARG A 182 1.52 -16.16 10.26
C ARG A 182 2.14 -15.22 11.29
N ILE A 183 3.44 -14.97 11.17
CA ILE A 183 4.18 -14.06 12.07
C ILE A 183 3.54 -12.66 12.07
N ALA A 184 3.29 -12.08 10.89
CA ALA A 184 2.65 -10.77 10.76
C ALA A 184 1.26 -10.72 11.43
N ARG A 185 0.45 -11.78 11.27
CA ARG A 185 -0.84 -11.90 11.95
C ARG A 185 -0.68 -12.04 13.45
N ALA A 186 0.27 -12.82 13.94
CA ALA A 186 0.52 -12.96 15.38
C ALA A 186 0.85 -11.61 16.02
N GLU A 187 1.75 -10.84 15.41
CA GLU A 187 2.10 -9.48 15.86
C GLU A 187 0.90 -8.52 15.81
N ARG A 188 0.06 -8.60 14.76
CA ARG A 188 -1.13 -7.76 14.63
C ARG A 188 -2.24 -8.15 15.60
N ALA A 189 -2.40 -9.43 15.92
CA ALA A 189 -3.42 -9.94 16.84
C ALA A 189 -3.26 -9.36 18.25
N LEU A 190 -2.03 -9.14 18.71
CA LEU A 190 -1.74 -8.54 20.01
C LEU A 190 -2.28 -7.10 20.15
N ARG A 191 -2.41 -6.40 19.03
CA ARG A 191 -2.82 -4.99 19.01
C ARG A 191 -4.33 -4.85 18.77
N LEU A 192 -4.93 -5.72 17.95
CA LEU A 192 -6.32 -5.57 17.55
C LEU A 192 -7.31 -5.95 18.65
N PRO A 193 -8.31 -5.09 18.97
CA PRO A 193 -9.32 -5.38 19.96
C PRO A 193 -10.12 -6.62 19.55
N ARG A 194 -10.31 -7.52 20.54
CA ARG A 194 -11.07 -8.77 20.39
C ARG A 194 -10.50 -9.68 19.29
N ALA A 195 -9.22 -9.56 18.96
CA ALA A 195 -8.55 -10.57 18.15
C ALA A 195 -8.22 -11.78 19.03
N ASP A 196 -8.62 -12.96 18.56
CA ASP A 196 -8.38 -14.23 19.25
C ASP A 196 -7.31 -15.01 18.48
N GLY A 197 -6.07 -14.51 18.59
CA GLY A 197 -4.89 -15.06 17.93
C GLY A 197 -4.81 -14.86 16.40
N GLU A 198 -3.74 -15.38 15.81
CA GLU A 198 -3.45 -15.21 14.38
C GLU A 198 -4.46 -15.90 13.45
N ALA A 199 -5.10 -16.98 13.91
CA ALA A 199 -6.00 -17.79 13.10
C ALA A 199 -7.37 -17.11 12.90
N GLY A 200 -7.79 -16.27 13.85
CA GLY A 200 -9.07 -15.55 13.79
C GLY A 200 -9.05 -14.30 12.90
N LEU A 201 -7.86 -13.76 12.62
CA LEU A 201 -7.67 -12.51 11.86
C LEU A 201 -8.26 -12.54 10.45
N PRO A 202 -8.02 -13.57 9.61
CA PRO A 202 -8.59 -13.62 8.26
C PRO A 202 -10.13 -13.59 8.23
N ALA A 203 -10.79 -14.05 9.30
CA ALA A 203 -12.25 -14.02 9.37
C ALA A 203 -12.80 -12.58 9.55
N ARG A 204 -12.01 -11.66 10.11
CA ARG A 204 -12.38 -10.24 10.28
C ARG A 204 -12.57 -9.54 8.93
N ALA A 205 -11.82 -9.94 7.89
CA ALA A 205 -11.95 -9.45 6.52
C ALA A 205 -13.35 -9.68 5.91
N ARG A 206 -14.06 -10.69 6.41
CA ARG A 206 -15.38 -11.13 5.89
C ARG A 206 -16.52 -10.85 6.86
N ASP A 207 -16.23 -10.23 8.00
CA ASP A 207 -17.22 -9.90 9.00
C ASP A 207 -17.81 -8.52 8.68
N TRP A 208 -19.06 -8.50 8.21
CA TRP A 208 -19.75 -7.26 7.81
C TRP A 208 -20.03 -6.30 8.96
N SER A 209 -19.96 -6.79 10.21
CA SER A 209 -20.11 -5.98 11.42
C SER A 209 -18.78 -5.39 11.91
N GLN A 210 -17.67 -5.83 11.31
CA GLN A 210 -16.33 -5.45 11.76
C GLN A 210 -16.00 -4.01 11.40
N THR A 211 -15.91 -3.17 12.42
CA THR A 211 -15.49 -1.76 12.26
C THR A 211 -13.99 -1.61 12.01
N ARG A 212 -13.19 -2.59 12.45
CA ARG A 212 -11.71 -2.61 12.39
C ARG A 212 -11.23 -3.96 11.82
N PRO A 213 -11.41 -4.20 10.50
CA PRO A 213 -10.95 -5.43 9.87
C PRO A 213 -9.43 -5.53 9.99
N GLU A 214 -8.78 -4.40 9.76
CA GLU A 214 -7.41 -4.06 10.13
C GLU A 214 -7.36 -2.57 10.51
N TRP A 215 -6.19 -2.08 10.93
CA TRP A 215 -5.95 -0.67 11.21
C TRP A 215 -5.18 0.07 10.11
N GLY A 216 -4.95 -0.59 8.98
CA GLY A 216 -4.17 -0.04 7.88
C GLY A 216 -2.80 0.42 8.38
N LEU A 217 -2.52 1.71 8.23
CA LEU A 217 -1.24 2.35 8.54
C LEU A 217 -1.32 3.24 9.80
N ALA A 218 -2.33 3.04 10.65
CA ALA A 218 -2.39 3.70 11.95
C ALA A 218 -1.11 3.41 12.75
N GLY A 219 -0.59 4.44 13.43
CA GLY A 219 0.71 4.38 14.12
C GLY A 219 1.95 4.59 13.25
N CYS A 220 1.82 4.81 11.92
CA CYS A 220 2.97 5.17 11.10
C CYS A 220 3.66 6.45 11.61
N ARG A 221 5.00 6.39 11.74
CA ARG A 221 5.81 7.46 12.34
C ARG A 221 7.09 7.77 11.60
N ALA A 222 7.59 6.83 10.80
CA ALA A 222 8.83 6.99 10.08
C ALA A 222 8.73 6.60 8.60
N PHE A 223 9.49 7.28 7.77
CA PHE A 223 9.85 6.85 6.43
C PHE A 223 11.37 6.75 6.38
N ILE A 224 11.92 5.60 6.00
CA ILE A 224 13.36 5.35 6.00
C ILE A 224 13.79 4.98 4.58
N ALA A 225 14.60 5.84 3.96
CA ALA A 225 15.29 5.55 2.70
C ALA A 225 16.79 5.37 2.97
N ALA A 226 17.22 4.13 3.09
CA ALA A 226 18.59 3.74 3.40
C ALA A 226 18.82 2.28 2.96
N PRO A 227 20.07 1.78 2.91
CA PRO A 227 20.31 0.40 2.56
C PRO A 227 19.55 -0.55 3.50
N ARG A 228 18.94 -1.61 2.96
CA ARG A 228 18.12 -2.57 3.72
C ARG A 228 18.82 -3.11 4.97
N THR A 229 20.14 -3.20 4.95
CA THR A 229 20.99 -3.63 6.06
C THR A 229 20.86 -2.73 7.31
N ARG A 230 20.47 -1.45 7.17
CA ARG A 230 20.24 -0.54 8.30
C ARG A 230 19.06 -0.96 9.17
N THR A 231 18.04 -1.54 8.55
CA THR A 231 16.78 -1.94 9.21
C THR A 231 16.63 -3.46 9.31
N ALA A 232 17.60 -4.24 8.84
CA ALA A 232 17.53 -5.70 8.85
C ALA A 232 17.55 -6.23 10.29
N GLY A 233 16.61 -7.14 10.60
CA GLY A 233 16.48 -7.74 11.93
C GLY A 233 16.00 -6.79 13.03
N ARG A 234 15.63 -5.54 12.71
CA ARG A 234 15.09 -4.59 13.69
C ARG A 234 13.58 -4.68 13.74
N ASP A 235 13.03 -4.73 14.95
CA ASP A 235 11.60 -4.55 15.18
C ASP A 235 11.27 -3.05 15.09
N LEU A 236 10.52 -2.67 14.05
CA LEU A 236 10.02 -1.31 13.83
C LEU A 236 8.52 -1.20 14.16
N ALA A 237 7.97 -2.21 14.85
CA ALA A 237 6.58 -2.33 15.29
C ALA A 237 5.51 -2.16 14.18
N GLY A 238 5.91 -2.32 12.91
CA GLY A 238 5.05 -2.03 11.75
C GLY A 238 4.73 -0.54 11.56
N GLN A 239 5.58 0.37 12.06
CA GLN A 239 5.33 1.81 12.09
C GLN A 239 6.20 2.62 11.11
N ALA A 240 6.96 1.96 10.25
CA ALA A 240 7.88 2.59 9.31
C ALA A 240 7.61 2.17 7.86
N PHE A 241 7.62 3.15 6.96
CA PHE A 241 7.79 2.92 5.52
C PHE A 241 9.27 2.68 5.24
N LEU A 242 9.60 1.67 4.44
CA LEU A 242 10.97 1.28 4.15
C LEU A 242 11.25 1.34 2.65
N HIS A 243 12.32 2.04 2.27
CA HIS A 243 12.86 2.08 0.93
C HIS A 243 14.33 1.67 0.95
N ASP A 244 14.68 0.60 0.23
CA ASP A 244 16.07 0.21 0.02
C ASP A 244 16.73 1.18 -0.95
N TYR A 245 17.70 1.95 -0.46
CA TYR A 245 18.33 3.03 -1.21
C TYR A 245 19.82 3.14 -0.87
N ASP A 246 20.67 3.16 -1.90
CA ASP A 246 22.11 3.32 -1.80
C ASP A 246 22.54 4.57 -2.60
N TRP A 247 22.69 5.69 -1.89
CA TRP A 247 23.00 6.98 -2.51
C TRP A 247 24.30 6.99 -3.30
N ARG A 248 25.27 6.12 -2.98
CA ARG A 248 26.56 6.04 -3.68
C ARG A 248 26.41 5.51 -5.10
N ARG A 249 25.41 4.65 -5.33
CA ARG A 249 25.07 4.18 -6.68
C ARG A 249 24.35 5.25 -7.49
N ASP A 250 23.60 6.10 -6.80
CA ASP A 250 22.79 7.16 -7.38
C ASP A 250 23.59 8.45 -7.63
N SER A 251 24.67 8.69 -6.88
CA SER A 251 25.52 9.88 -7.04
C SER A 251 26.16 9.95 -8.42
N ALA A 252 26.45 8.80 -9.04
CA ALA A 252 26.95 8.72 -10.42
C ALA A 252 25.91 9.22 -11.46
N ASN A 253 24.63 9.21 -11.12
CA ASN A 253 23.51 9.62 -11.97
C ASN A 253 22.88 10.95 -11.51
N GLY A 254 23.62 11.76 -10.74
CA GLY A 254 23.13 13.05 -10.27
C GLY A 254 21.97 12.96 -9.28
N PHE A 255 21.87 11.86 -8.52
CA PHE A 255 20.84 11.67 -7.48
C PHE A 255 19.39 11.59 -8.00
N ALA A 256 19.19 11.06 -9.21
CA ALA A 256 17.87 10.93 -9.81
C ALA A 256 16.92 10.03 -8.98
N VAL A 257 17.44 8.97 -8.35
CA VAL A 257 16.63 8.08 -7.49
C VAL A 257 16.27 8.78 -6.17
N LEU A 258 17.18 9.56 -5.57
CA LEU A 258 16.88 10.41 -4.41
C LEU A 258 15.74 11.38 -4.74
N GLU A 259 15.84 12.07 -5.88
CA GLU A 259 14.83 13.01 -6.35
C GLU A 259 13.48 12.31 -6.49
N LEU A 260 13.45 11.11 -7.11
CA LEU A 260 12.24 10.30 -7.21
C LEU A 260 11.68 9.91 -5.83
N ILE A 261 12.52 9.45 -4.91
CA ILE A 261 12.12 9.05 -3.54
C ILE A 261 11.46 10.23 -2.80
N MET A 262 12.07 11.41 -2.87
CA MET A 262 11.58 12.61 -2.17
C MET A 262 10.32 13.19 -2.80
N THR A 263 10.15 13.05 -4.12
CA THR A 263 9.00 13.66 -4.84
C THR A 263 7.81 12.73 -5.03
N ALA A 264 7.97 11.41 -4.87
CA ALA A 264 6.89 10.45 -5.00
C ALA A 264 6.64 9.65 -3.70
N PRO A 265 7.47 8.66 -3.29
CA PRO A 265 7.25 7.91 -2.06
C PRO A 265 7.10 8.74 -0.78
N VAL A 266 7.93 9.76 -0.57
CA VAL A 266 7.82 10.65 0.60
C VAL A 266 6.49 11.42 0.57
N VAL A 267 6.07 11.87 -0.61
CA VAL A 267 4.78 12.57 -0.78
C VAL A 267 3.61 11.64 -0.48
N VAL A 268 3.63 10.39 -0.98
CA VAL A 268 2.61 9.37 -0.66
C VAL A 268 2.57 9.10 0.85
N ALA A 269 3.73 8.88 1.48
CA ALA A 269 3.80 8.67 2.92
C ALA A 269 3.28 9.87 3.72
N SER A 270 3.52 11.10 3.22
CA SER A 270 3.00 12.33 3.82
C SER A 270 1.48 12.38 3.79
N TRP A 271 0.84 12.04 2.67
CA TRP A 271 -0.63 12.07 2.55
C TRP A 271 -1.27 11.07 3.52
N ILE A 272 -0.69 9.87 3.60
CA ILE A 272 -1.15 8.84 4.54
C ILE A 272 -1.00 9.36 5.97
N SER A 273 0.20 9.77 6.37
CA SER A 273 0.47 10.23 7.75
C SER A 273 -0.42 11.42 8.13
N LEU A 274 -0.56 12.42 7.24
CA LEU A 274 -1.39 13.61 7.51
C LEU A 274 -2.88 13.27 7.58
N GLN A 275 -3.36 12.27 6.85
CA GLN A 275 -4.75 11.81 6.95
C GLN A 275 -5.05 11.23 8.34
N TYR A 276 -4.16 10.37 8.86
CA TYR A 276 -4.29 9.84 10.22
C TYR A 276 -4.08 10.93 11.27
N TYR A 277 -3.08 11.79 11.11
CA TYR A 277 -2.80 12.92 12.00
C TYR A 277 -4.02 13.83 12.12
N GLY A 278 -4.53 14.35 10.99
CA GLY A 278 -5.68 15.25 10.94
C GLY A 278 -6.94 14.62 11.57
N SER A 279 -7.20 13.36 11.24
CA SER A 279 -8.33 12.60 11.82
C SER A 279 -8.18 12.37 13.33
N THR A 280 -6.97 12.49 13.88
CA THR A 280 -6.67 12.35 15.31
C THR A 280 -6.73 13.69 16.03
N VAL A 281 -6.09 14.74 15.50
CA VAL A 281 -5.98 16.06 16.17
C VAL A 281 -7.23 16.92 16.05
N ALA A 282 -7.94 16.83 14.93
CA ALA A 282 -9.16 17.60 14.67
C ALA A 282 -10.20 16.72 13.97
N PRO A 283 -10.70 15.66 14.65
CA PRO A 283 -11.63 14.67 14.08
C PRO A 283 -12.92 15.30 13.55
N GLN A 284 -13.34 16.46 14.08
CA GLN A 284 -14.53 17.16 13.61
C GLN A 284 -14.34 17.83 12.25
N VAL A 285 -13.10 18.19 11.89
CA VAL A 285 -12.77 18.87 10.64
C VAL A 285 -12.23 17.89 9.61
N PHE A 286 -11.28 17.05 10.01
CA PHE A 286 -10.55 16.15 9.10
C PHE A 286 -10.92 14.67 9.26
N GLY A 287 -11.77 14.33 10.23
CA GLY A 287 -12.26 12.97 10.44
C GLY A 287 -13.65 12.72 9.84
N ALA A 288 -14.07 11.46 9.88
CA ALA A 288 -15.39 11.03 9.43
C ALA A 288 -16.38 10.75 10.57
N GLY A 289 -16.03 11.03 11.83
CA GLY A 289 -16.90 10.71 12.97
C GLY A 289 -17.01 9.20 13.23
N ASN A 290 -18.13 8.75 13.79
CA ASN A 290 -18.35 7.36 14.18
C ASN A 290 -18.78 6.49 13.00
N LYS A 291 -17.93 5.50 12.65
CA LYS A 291 -18.18 4.54 11.55
C LYS A 291 -19.53 3.84 11.62
N LEU A 292 -20.06 3.60 12.82
CA LEU A 292 -21.33 2.91 13.03
C LEU A 292 -22.54 3.70 12.52
N LEU A 293 -22.39 5.01 12.32
CA LEU A 293 -23.45 5.92 11.93
C LEU A 293 -23.30 6.39 10.47
N HIS A 294 -22.37 5.83 9.70
CA HIS A 294 -22.05 6.32 8.37
C HIS A 294 -23.12 5.97 7.34
N ASN A 295 -23.59 6.99 6.62
CA ASN A 295 -24.32 6.83 5.37
C ASN A 295 -23.43 7.29 4.21
N VAL A 296 -23.23 6.42 3.22
CA VAL A 296 -22.38 6.71 2.06
C VAL A 296 -23.09 7.66 1.10
N VAL A 297 -22.41 8.76 0.72
CA VAL A 297 -22.96 9.77 -0.18
C VAL A 297 -22.07 9.90 -1.42
N GLY A 298 -22.64 9.56 -2.59
CA GLY A 298 -22.00 9.75 -3.90
C GLY A 298 -20.70 8.99 -4.13
N GLY A 299 -20.27 8.12 -3.21
CA GLY A 299 -18.96 7.46 -3.24
C GLY A 299 -17.77 8.39 -2.97
N ILE A 300 -18.04 9.64 -2.56
CA ILE A 300 -17.01 10.68 -2.32
C ILE A 300 -16.84 11.00 -0.83
N GLY A 301 -17.73 10.50 0.02
CA GLY A 301 -17.67 10.69 1.46
C GLY A 301 -18.86 10.06 2.19
N VAL A 302 -18.97 10.40 3.47
CA VAL A 302 -20.04 9.92 4.36
C VAL A 302 -20.69 11.07 5.11
N VAL A 303 -21.95 10.89 5.51
CA VAL A 303 -22.59 11.68 6.57
C VAL A 303 -22.74 10.83 7.82
N GLU A 304 -22.68 11.45 8.99
CA GLU A 304 -22.83 10.79 10.28
C GLU A 304 -24.27 10.92 10.77
N GLY A 305 -25.02 9.82 10.79
CA GLY A 305 -26.44 9.80 11.11
C GLY A 305 -27.31 10.23 9.93
N ASN A 306 -28.41 10.94 10.22
CA ASN A 306 -29.46 11.22 9.25
C ASN A 306 -29.17 12.42 8.31
N GLY A 307 -28.01 13.06 8.43
CA GLY A 307 -27.62 14.21 7.60
C GLY A 307 -26.37 14.91 8.11
N GLY A 308 -26.15 16.15 7.68
CA GLY A 308 -25.03 16.99 8.11
C GLY A 308 -23.94 17.17 7.05
N LEU A 309 -22.77 17.61 7.50
CA LEU A 309 -21.63 17.86 6.63
C LEU A 309 -21.13 16.56 6.00
N LEU A 310 -20.80 16.62 4.71
CA LEU A 310 -20.09 15.54 4.04
C LEU A 310 -18.67 15.44 4.61
N ARG A 311 -18.28 14.25 5.05
CA ARG A 311 -16.96 13.99 5.63
C ARG A 311 -16.18 13.01 4.76
N GLY A 312 -14.93 13.36 4.43
CA GLY A 312 -14.00 12.54 3.63
C GLY A 312 -12.82 11.96 4.41
N GLY A 313 -12.77 12.19 5.72
CA GLY A 313 -11.69 11.75 6.61
C GLY A 313 -11.74 10.27 7.01
N LEU A 314 -10.88 9.89 7.94
CA LEU A 314 -10.95 8.55 8.55
C LEU A 314 -11.96 8.53 9.71
N PRO A 315 -12.69 7.42 9.90
CA PRO A 315 -13.57 7.27 11.05
C PRO A 315 -12.77 7.18 12.36
N TRP A 316 -13.41 7.51 13.47
CA TRP A 316 -12.82 7.41 14.81
C TRP A 316 -12.23 6.02 15.10
N GLN A 317 -12.88 4.96 14.62
CA GLN A 317 -12.43 3.58 14.79
C GLN A 317 -11.11 3.26 14.09
N SER A 318 -10.68 4.06 13.11
CA SER A 318 -9.40 3.90 12.42
C SER A 318 -8.22 4.51 13.19
N VAL A 319 -8.49 5.43 14.12
CA VAL A 319 -7.44 6.15 14.89
C VAL A 319 -7.50 5.86 16.39
N HIS A 320 -8.57 5.24 16.88
CA HIS A 320 -8.83 5.04 18.31
C HIS A 320 -9.43 3.65 18.60
N ASP A 321 -8.99 3.01 19.67
CA ASP A 321 -9.47 1.67 20.08
C ASP A 321 -10.73 1.72 20.97
N GLY A 322 -10.95 2.84 21.66
CA GLY A 322 -12.03 3.05 22.62
C GLY A 322 -11.53 3.68 23.92
N GLU A 323 -10.25 3.51 24.22
CA GLU A 323 -9.56 4.02 25.41
C GLU A 323 -8.37 4.92 25.04
N ARG A 324 -7.62 4.56 23.99
CA ARG A 324 -6.39 5.24 23.57
C ARG A 324 -6.34 5.44 22.06
N PHE A 325 -5.51 6.41 21.67
CA PHE A 325 -5.11 6.59 20.28
C PHE A 325 -4.25 5.42 19.80
N VAL A 326 -4.61 4.87 18.64
CA VAL A 326 -3.82 3.88 17.90
C VAL A 326 -2.85 4.59 16.95
N HIS A 327 -3.25 5.76 16.45
CA HIS A 327 -2.35 6.69 15.78
C HIS A 327 -2.09 7.88 16.70
N GLU A 328 -0.87 8.02 17.18
CA GLU A 328 -0.47 9.17 17.99
C GLU A 328 -0.50 10.45 17.13
N PRO A 329 -0.84 11.62 17.70
CA PRO A 329 -0.88 12.89 16.98
C PRO A 329 0.53 13.45 16.70
N LEU A 330 1.35 12.67 15.99
CA LEU A 330 2.71 13.01 15.59
C LEU A 330 2.81 13.27 14.08
N ARG A 331 3.88 13.95 13.68
CA ARG A 331 4.21 14.19 12.28
C ARG A 331 5.31 13.22 11.85
N LEU A 332 5.24 12.76 10.61
CA LEU A 332 6.15 11.73 10.07
C LEU A 332 7.61 12.21 10.11
N SER A 333 8.51 11.35 10.57
CA SER A 333 9.96 11.52 10.44
C SER A 333 10.46 10.85 9.17
N VAL A 334 10.96 11.64 8.24
CA VAL A 334 11.59 11.20 6.99
C VAL A 334 13.10 11.13 7.22
N MET A 335 13.64 9.92 7.24
CA MET A 335 15.04 9.60 7.52
C MET A 335 15.70 9.07 6.25
N ILE A 336 16.69 9.80 5.71
CA ILE A 336 17.32 9.46 4.43
C ILE A 336 18.84 9.38 4.61
N GLU A 337 19.44 8.26 4.21
CA GLU A 337 20.90 8.13 4.08
C GLU A 337 21.32 8.71 2.73
N ALA A 338 21.61 10.02 2.69
CA ALA A 338 22.07 10.76 1.52
C ALA A 338 22.79 12.06 1.94
N PRO A 339 23.65 12.64 1.08
CA PRO A 339 24.24 13.95 1.33
C PRO A 339 23.16 15.06 1.46
N ARG A 340 23.33 15.93 2.46
CA ARG A 340 22.39 17.05 2.71
C ARG A 340 22.31 17.99 1.52
N GLU A 341 23.44 18.18 0.84
CA GLU A 341 23.56 19.05 -0.32
C GLU A 341 22.71 18.52 -1.48
N ALA A 342 22.68 17.21 -1.68
CA ALA A 342 21.83 16.55 -2.68
C ALA A 342 20.34 16.67 -2.30
N MET A 343 19.98 16.39 -1.05
CA MET A 343 18.60 16.60 -0.58
C MET A 343 18.16 18.07 -0.72
N SER A 344 19.04 19.02 -0.39
CA SER A 344 18.75 20.46 -0.52
C SER A 344 18.60 20.90 -1.98
N GLN A 345 19.33 20.27 -2.91
CA GLN A 345 19.12 20.50 -4.35
C GLN A 345 17.72 20.03 -4.80
N VAL A 346 17.27 18.86 -4.33
CA VAL A 346 15.91 18.38 -4.59
C VAL A 346 14.87 19.36 -4.02
N LEU A 347 15.04 19.81 -2.78
CA LEU A 347 14.13 20.77 -2.16
C LEU A 347 14.11 22.13 -2.89
N ARG A 348 15.25 22.60 -3.42
CA ARG A 348 15.30 23.81 -4.26
C ARG A 348 14.51 23.66 -5.55
N LYS A 349 14.54 22.48 -6.15
CA LYS A 349 13.85 22.18 -7.42
C LYS A 349 12.34 21.99 -7.22
N HIS A 350 11.92 21.48 -6.06
CA HIS A 350 10.55 21.08 -5.77
C HIS A 350 9.96 21.85 -4.59
N GLU A 351 9.47 23.06 -4.86
CA GLU A 351 8.91 23.96 -3.84
C GLU A 351 7.79 23.31 -3.00
N ALA A 352 6.89 22.55 -3.63
CA ALA A 352 5.80 21.88 -2.91
C ALA A 352 6.32 20.82 -1.92
N VAL A 353 7.40 20.11 -2.26
CA VAL A 353 8.04 19.14 -1.36
C VAL A 353 8.77 19.89 -0.24
N ARG A 354 9.48 20.97 -0.56
CA ARG A 354 10.14 21.84 0.42
C ARG A 354 9.14 22.40 1.43
N ALA A 355 7.98 22.85 0.98
CA ALA A 355 6.92 23.38 1.84
C ALA A 355 6.41 22.36 2.88
N LEU A 356 6.48 21.05 2.62
CA LEU A 356 6.15 20.03 3.63
C LEU A 356 7.12 20.07 4.82
N PHE A 357 8.39 20.37 4.57
CA PHE A 357 9.43 20.42 5.60
C PHE A 357 9.55 21.82 6.23
N ASP A 358 9.51 22.89 5.44
CA ASP A 358 9.57 24.28 5.94
C ASP A 358 8.41 24.59 6.90
N ASN A 359 7.20 24.14 6.54
CA ASN A 359 6.02 24.31 7.40
C ASN A 359 5.93 23.22 8.49
N ARG A 360 6.96 22.37 8.61
CA ARG A 360 7.07 21.29 9.58
C ARG A 360 5.93 20.27 9.51
N TRP A 361 5.25 20.12 8.37
CA TRP A 361 4.25 19.04 8.20
C TRP A 361 4.90 17.66 8.29
N LEU A 362 6.18 17.57 7.94
CA LEU A 362 7.06 16.43 8.13
C LEU A 362 8.39 16.89 8.75
N HIS A 363 9.12 15.96 9.34
CA HIS A 363 10.51 16.18 9.77
C HIS A 363 11.46 15.52 8.78
N LEU A 364 12.53 16.20 8.35
CA LEU A 364 13.57 15.62 7.50
C LEU A 364 14.87 15.45 8.30
N ILE A 365 15.41 14.25 8.27
CA ILE A 365 16.57 13.81 9.04
C ILE A 365 17.55 13.14 8.09
N ALA A 366 18.78 13.66 8.04
CA ALA A 366 19.86 13.04 7.29
C ALA A 366 20.56 11.98 8.16
N LEU A 367 20.67 10.77 7.63
CA LEU A 367 21.44 9.69 8.25
C LEU A 367 22.90 9.76 7.78
N ASP A 368 23.82 9.51 8.70
CA ASP A 368 25.25 9.38 8.42
C ASP A 368 25.60 8.03 7.79
N ASP A 369 26.88 7.83 7.46
CA ASP A 369 27.40 6.58 6.87
C ASP A 369 27.30 5.35 7.80
N SER A 370 27.01 5.55 9.08
CA SER A 370 26.70 4.48 10.04
C SER A 370 25.20 4.17 10.13
N GLY A 371 24.35 4.97 9.47
CA GLY A 371 22.90 4.89 9.52
C GLY A 371 22.30 5.56 10.76
N LYS A 372 23.04 6.44 11.44
CA LYS A 372 22.55 7.21 12.59
C LYS A 372 22.11 8.61 12.17
N PRO A 373 21.13 9.22 12.84
CA PRO A 373 20.80 10.62 12.62
C PRO A 373 22.03 11.51 12.86
N GLY A 374 22.45 12.24 11.83
CA GLY A 374 23.56 13.19 11.92
C GLY A 374 23.10 14.64 11.82
N TRP A 375 22.03 14.89 11.09
CA TRP A 375 21.50 16.24 10.87
C TRP A 375 19.98 16.26 10.79
N ARG A 376 19.39 17.40 11.18
CA ARG A 376 17.97 17.69 11.05
C ARG A 376 17.79 18.94 10.20
N TYR A 377 16.87 18.89 9.24
CA TYR A 377 16.47 20.06 8.48
C TYR A 377 15.69 21.04 9.38
N SER A 378 16.11 22.31 9.42
CA SER A 378 15.50 23.34 10.27
C SER A 378 14.57 24.31 9.53
N GLY A 379 14.53 24.25 8.20
CA GLY A 379 13.75 25.16 7.36
C GLY A 379 14.65 25.96 6.43
N ASP A 380 14.09 26.52 5.35
CA ASP A 380 14.78 27.46 4.45
C ASP A 380 16.12 26.94 3.89
N LEU A 381 16.22 25.63 3.66
CA LEU A 381 17.41 24.92 3.19
C LEU A 381 18.56 24.81 4.19
N GLU A 382 18.32 25.14 5.46
CA GLU A 382 19.28 25.03 6.55
C GLU A 382 19.19 23.69 7.30
N TRP A 383 20.33 23.28 7.86
CA TRP A 383 20.49 22.02 8.59
C TRP A 383 21.21 22.24 9.92
N GLU A 384 20.69 21.62 10.97
CA GLU A 384 21.28 21.61 12.31
C GLU A 384 21.86 20.23 12.62
N SER A 385 22.94 20.19 13.41
CA SER A 385 23.50 18.92 13.90
C SER A 385 22.47 18.20 14.78
N TRP A 386 22.40 16.87 14.65
CA TRP A 386 21.57 16.04 15.52
C TRP A 386 22.18 15.97 16.92
N ALA A 387 21.59 16.70 17.87
CA ALA A 387 22.03 16.77 19.27
C ALA A 387 21.61 15.54 20.08
#